data_AF-A0A1Y1YJA0-F1
#
_entry.id   AF-A0A1Y1YJA0-F1
#
_cell.length_a   1.000
_cell.length_b   1.000
_cell.length_c   1.000
_cell.angle_alpha   90.00
_cell.angle_beta   90.00
_cell.angle_gamma   90.00
#
_symmetry.space_group_name_H-M   'P 1'
#
loop_
_entity.id
_entity.type
_entity.pdbx_description
1 polymer ?
#
loop_
_entity_poly.entity_id
_entity_poly.type
_entity_poly.pdbx_seq_one_letter_code
_entity_poly.pdbx_strand_id
1 'polypeptide(L)'
;MTTAIYSDFRGQGHAATGHWNDPSDAIFKKTSPTEERELEEQALLQHLQEYLSFCKEQNPTQRRMLLDTEKRLEVLFERLKSGSMSTYLLAQLEVMVKAIEGSDFAKAQSVHVELMTTEFDSEGKWLVGLKRLLDLYQKSKPTSE
;
A
#
# COMPACT_ATOMS: atom_id res chain seq x y z
N MET A 1 -32.02 -61.88 5.64
CA MET A 1 -30.56 -62.12 5.48
C MET A 1 -30.32 -62.26 3.97
N THR A 2 -29.93 -61.15 3.32
CA THR A 2 -28.63 -60.93 2.62
C THR A 2 -28.51 -61.76 1.33
N THR A 3 -28.28 -61.23 0.13
CA THR A 3 -27.27 -60.25 -0.30
C THR A 3 -27.65 -59.60 -1.65
N ALA A 4 -27.35 -58.32 -1.80
CA ALA A 4 -27.40 -57.61 -3.08
C ALA A 4 -26.24 -58.05 -3.99
N ILE A 5 -26.54 -58.32 -5.26
CA ILE A 5 -25.56 -58.61 -6.31
C ILE A 5 -24.91 -57.29 -6.71
N TYR A 6 -23.65 -57.09 -6.33
CA TYR A 6 -22.83 -55.95 -6.72
C TYR A 6 -22.27 -56.19 -8.13
N SER A 7 -22.69 -55.37 -9.10
CA SER A 7 -22.16 -55.40 -10.47
C SER A 7 -20.82 -54.67 -10.52
N ASP A 8 -19.75 -55.43 -10.75
CA ASP A 8 -18.40 -54.94 -11.03
C ASP A 8 -18.36 -54.21 -12.38
N PHE A 9 -17.80 -52.99 -12.39
CA PHE A 9 -17.69 -52.11 -13.56
C PHE A 9 -16.24 -51.84 -13.95
N ARG A 10 -15.33 -52.80 -13.72
CA ARG A 10 -13.92 -52.65 -14.15
C ARG A 10 -13.73 -53.17 -15.57
N GLY A 11 -14.20 -52.39 -16.55
CA GLY A 11 -13.97 -52.66 -17.97
C GLY A 11 -13.97 -51.39 -18.81
N GLN A 12 -12.80 -51.09 -19.39
CA GLN A 12 -12.55 -50.21 -20.55
C GLN A 12 -12.46 -48.69 -20.31
N GLY A 13 -11.22 -48.20 -20.21
CA GLY A 13 -10.65 -47.45 -21.34
C GLY A 13 -10.82 -45.93 -21.41
N HIS A 14 -11.39 -45.24 -20.43
CA HIS A 14 -11.57 -43.78 -20.52
C HIS A 14 -10.40 -42.94 -19.98
N ALA A 15 -9.33 -43.56 -19.45
CA ALA A 15 -8.19 -42.83 -18.85
C ALA A 15 -7.02 -42.56 -19.82
N ALA A 16 -7.08 -43.03 -21.07
CA ALA A 16 -5.97 -42.86 -22.03
C ALA A 16 -5.95 -41.49 -22.74
N THR A 17 -7.01 -40.70 -22.60
CA THR A 17 -7.07 -39.30 -23.02
C THR A 17 -7.23 -38.43 -21.77
N GLY A 18 -6.17 -38.43 -20.96
CA GLY A 18 -6.05 -37.58 -19.77
C GLY A 18 -5.98 -36.11 -20.13
N HIS A 19 -7.12 -35.53 -20.48
CA HIS A 19 -7.31 -34.09 -20.51
C HIS A 19 -8.75 -33.79 -20.10
N TRP A 20 -9.06 -34.00 -18.83
CA TRP A 20 -10.24 -33.42 -18.23
C TRP A 20 -9.90 -32.93 -16.82
N ASN A 21 -9.93 -31.61 -16.71
CA ASN A 21 -9.84 -30.81 -15.48
C ASN A 21 -8.44 -30.45 -14.96
N ASP A 22 -7.57 -29.96 -15.83
CA ASP A 22 -6.57 -28.96 -15.38
C ASP A 22 -7.23 -27.58 -15.56
N PRO A 23 -7.63 -26.87 -14.49
CA PRO A 23 -8.14 -25.52 -14.63
C PRO A 23 -7.05 -24.68 -15.30
N SER A 24 -7.38 -23.91 -16.34
CA SER A 24 -6.39 -23.08 -17.01
C SER A 24 -5.69 -22.16 -16.00
N ASP A 25 -4.36 -22.18 -15.95
CA ASP A 25 -3.52 -21.31 -15.10
C ASP A 25 -3.83 -19.81 -15.25
N ALA A 26 -4.58 -19.43 -16.28
CA ALA A 26 -5.08 -18.08 -16.49
C ALA A 26 -6.16 -17.66 -15.48
N ILE A 27 -6.90 -18.60 -14.87
CA ILE A 27 -7.94 -18.29 -13.86
C ILE A 27 -7.32 -18.06 -12.48
N PHE A 28 -6.17 -18.69 -12.20
CA PHE A 28 -5.42 -18.54 -10.95
C PHE A 28 -4.27 -17.53 -11.03
N LYS A 29 -4.31 -16.59 -11.99
CA LYS A 29 -3.61 -15.31 -11.81
C LYS A 29 -4.37 -14.43 -10.82
N LYS A 30 -4.61 -14.96 -9.62
CA LYS A 30 -4.66 -14.09 -8.45
C LYS A 30 -3.23 -13.59 -8.35
N THR A 31 -3.02 -12.32 -8.65
CA THR A 31 -1.82 -11.60 -8.24
C THR A 31 -1.44 -12.15 -6.87
N SER A 32 -0.25 -12.74 -6.80
CA SER A 32 0.20 -13.33 -5.54
C SER A 32 0.10 -12.25 -4.46
N PRO A 33 -0.20 -12.60 -3.19
CA PRO A 33 -0.28 -11.61 -2.11
C PRO A 33 0.97 -10.70 -2.01
N THR A 34 2.10 -11.18 -2.54
CA THR A 34 3.34 -10.43 -2.70
C THR A 34 3.25 -9.38 -3.82
N GLU A 35 2.77 -9.75 -5.01
CA GLU A 35 2.61 -8.81 -6.14
C GLU A 35 1.56 -7.72 -5.85
N GLU A 36 0.45 -8.06 -5.17
CA GLU A 36 -0.56 -7.08 -4.75
C GLU A 36 0.04 -6.04 -3.81
N ARG A 37 0.83 -6.49 -2.83
CA ARG A 37 1.52 -5.64 -1.87
C ARG A 37 2.56 -4.73 -2.52
N GLU A 38 3.36 -5.26 -3.45
CA GLU A 38 4.35 -4.46 -4.18
C GLU A 38 3.69 -3.35 -4.99
N LEU A 39 2.52 -3.63 -5.58
CA LEU A 39 1.72 -2.62 -6.30
C LEU A 39 1.17 -1.55 -5.34
N GLU A 40 0.67 -1.93 -4.17
CA GLU A 40 0.21 -0.99 -3.14
C GLU A 40 1.35 -0.09 -2.65
N GLU A 41 2.52 -0.66 -2.35
CA GLU A 41 3.71 0.08 -1.93
C GLU A 41 4.19 1.05 -3.02
N GLN A 42 4.16 0.64 -4.29
CA GLN A 42 4.48 1.50 -5.42
C GLN A 42 3.47 2.64 -5.59
N ALA A 43 2.18 2.36 -5.45
CA ALA A 43 1.13 3.36 -5.53
C ALA A 43 1.30 4.42 -4.42
N LEU A 44 1.51 3.99 -3.17
CA LEU A 44 1.79 4.90 -2.05
C LEU A 44 3.01 5.77 -2.30
N LEU A 45 4.08 5.19 -2.82
CA LEU A 45 5.31 5.91 -3.15
C LEU A 45 5.03 7.00 -4.18
N GLN A 46 4.28 6.68 -5.24
CA GLN A 46 3.94 7.64 -6.28
C GLN A 46 3.14 8.83 -5.71
N HIS A 47 2.07 8.57 -4.95
CA HIS A 47 1.24 9.64 -4.37
C HIS A 47 2.05 10.57 -3.45
N LEU A 48 2.92 10.01 -2.61
CA LEU A 48 3.76 10.81 -1.71
C LEU A 48 4.79 11.67 -2.46
N GLN A 49 5.36 11.14 -3.56
CA GLN A 49 6.26 11.91 -4.42
C GLN A 49 5.55 13.05 -5.14
N GLU A 50 4.31 12.82 -5.59
CA GLU A 50 3.46 13.85 -6.19
C GLU A 50 3.15 14.96 -5.19
N TYR A 51 2.79 14.62 -3.95
CA TYR A 51 2.57 15.61 -2.88
C TYR A 51 3.82 16.43 -2.57
N LEU A 52 4.99 15.79 -2.53
CA LEU A 52 6.26 16.49 -2.32
C LEU A 52 6.57 17.46 -3.46
N SER A 53 6.36 17.04 -4.70
CA SER A 53 6.58 17.86 -5.90
C SER A 53 5.63 19.05 -5.92
N PHE A 54 4.34 18.82 -5.63
CA PHE A 54 3.35 19.87 -5.48
C PHE A 54 3.74 20.89 -4.39
N CYS A 55 4.14 20.42 -3.21
CA CYS A 55 4.57 21.32 -2.14
C CYS A 55 5.80 22.16 -2.52
N LYS A 56 6.72 21.60 -3.31
CA LYS A 56 7.90 22.31 -3.81
C LYS A 56 7.54 23.44 -4.78
N GLU A 57 6.59 23.20 -5.67
CA GLU A 57 6.13 24.20 -6.63
C GLU A 57 5.35 25.33 -5.94
N GLN A 58 4.51 24.99 -4.97
CA GLN A 58 3.65 25.95 -4.28
C GLN A 58 4.39 26.79 -3.23
N ASN A 59 5.53 26.33 -2.70
CA ASN A 59 6.24 26.99 -1.61
C ASN A 59 7.72 27.28 -1.93
N PRO A 60 8.04 28.09 -2.97
CA PRO A 60 9.42 28.34 -3.40
C PRO A 60 10.28 29.02 -2.32
N THR A 61 9.65 29.80 -1.43
CA THR A 61 10.32 30.53 -0.33
C THR A 61 10.86 29.59 0.76
N GLN A 62 10.33 28.37 0.86
CA GLN A 62 10.70 27.40 1.91
C GLN A 62 11.61 26.29 1.38
N ARG A 63 12.37 26.56 0.31
CA ARG A 63 13.24 25.58 -0.36
C ARG A 63 14.14 24.79 0.60
N ARG A 64 14.78 25.45 1.56
CA ARG A 64 15.66 24.77 2.54
C ARG A 64 14.88 23.77 3.41
N MET A 65 13.66 24.13 3.80
CA MET A 65 12.80 23.27 4.60
C MET A 65 12.26 22.09 3.79
N LEU A 66 11.91 22.32 2.52
CA LEU A 66 11.48 21.28 1.59
C LEU A 66 12.60 20.26 1.33
N LEU A 67 13.86 20.72 1.19
CA LEU A 67 15.01 19.83 1.03
C LEU A 67 15.26 18.94 2.27
N ASP A 68 15.11 19.48 3.49
CA ASP A 68 15.17 18.66 4.72
C ASP A 68 14.02 17.65 4.78
N THR A 69 12.82 18.07 4.37
CA THR A 69 11.62 17.22 4.34
C THR A 69 11.79 16.08 3.34
N GLU A 70 12.26 16.39 2.13
CA GLU A 70 12.59 15.42 1.10
C GLU A 70 13.59 14.39 1.60
N LYS A 71 14.71 14.82 2.19
CA LYS A 71 15.72 13.90 2.72
C LYS A 71 15.21 12.97 3.81
N ARG A 72 14.24 13.43 4.60
CA ARG A 72 13.57 12.59 5.61
C ARG A 72 12.63 11.58 4.96
N LEU A 73 11.89 11.99 3.93
CA LEU A 73 11.00 11.13 3.18
C LEU A 73 11.75 10.14 2.27
N GLU A 74 12.99 10.43 1.88
CA GLU A 74 13.84 9.46 1.16
C GLU A 74 13.97 8.14 1.94
N VAL A 75 14.09 8.20 3.27
CA VAL A 75 14.11 7.00 4.13
C VAL A 75 12.80 6.22 3.99
N LEU A 76 11.66 6.90 3.98
CA LEU A 76 10.36 6.27 3.77
C LEU A 76 10.27 5.64 2.37
N PHE A 77 10.75 6.33 1.34
CA PHE A 77 10.72 5.83 -0.03
C PHE A 77 11.61 4.60 -0.21
N GLU A 78 12.78 4.55 0.42
CA GLU A 78 13.64 3.36 0.43
C GLU A 78 12.96 2.19 1.16
N ARG A 79 12.27 2.45 2.26
CA ARG A 79 11.50 1.43 3.01
C ARG A 79 10.36 0.84 2.18
N LEU A 80 9.61 1.68 1.48
CA LEU A 80 8.54 1.26 0.57
C LEU A 80 9.09 0.47 -0.62
N LYS A 81 10.18 0.93 -1.25
CA LYS A 81 10.81 0.20 -2.37
C LYS A 81 11.39 -1.15 -1.98
N SER A 82 11.86 -1.27 -0.74
CA SER A 82 12.45 -2.52 -0.25
C SER A 82 11.41 -3.52 0.25
N GLY A 83 10.12 -3.15 0.35
CA GLY A 83 9.06 -3.99 0.93
C GLY A 83 9.31 -4.35 2.40
N SER A 84 10.16 -3.58 3.10
CA SER A 84 10.56 -3.87 4.49
C SER A 84 9.61 -3.27 5.53
N MET A 85 8.54 -2.62 5.08
CA MET A 85 7.58 -1.96 5.94
C MET A 85 6.58 -2.95 6.56
N SER A 86 6.11 -2.69 7.78
CA SER A 86 5.06 -3.52 8.38
C SER A 86 3.71 -3.29 7.70
N THR A 87 2.86 -4.32 7.68
CA THR A 87 1.49 -4.21 7.12
C THR A 87 0.66 -3.16 7.84
N TYR A 88 0.89 -2.97 9.15
CA TYR A 88 0.27 -1.92 9.93
C TYR A 88 0.63 -0.51 9.43
N LEU A 89 1.92 -0.25 9.17
CA LEU A 89 2.37 1.05 8.66
C LEU A 89 1.81 1.33 7.26
N LEU A 90 1.78 0.32 6.39
CA LEU A 90 1.20 0.46 5.04
C LEU A 90 -0.28 0.82 5.12
N ALA A 91 -1.06 0.11 5.94
CA ALA A 91 -2.48 0.40 6.14
C ALA A 91 -2.70 1.83 6.66
N GLN A 92 -1.89 2.29 7.61
CA GLN A 92 -1.99 3.66 8.13
C GLN A 92 -1.61 4.72 7.08
N LEU A 93 -0.58 4.46 6.27
CA LEU A 93 -0.21 5.35 5.16
C LEU A 93 -1.32 5.43 4.10
N GLU A 94 -1.97 4.31 3.77
CA GLU A 94 -3.13 4.34 2.88
C GLU A 94 -4.28 5.17 3.44
N VAL A 95 -4.61 4.99 4.72
CA VAL A 95 -5.67 5.78 5.37
C VAL A 95 -5.31 7.26 5.33
N MET A 96 -4.04 7.60 5.53
CA MET A 96 -3.56 8.98 5.44
C MET A 96 -3.68 9.54 4.02
N VAL A 97 -3.24 8.81 2.99
CA VAL A 97 -3.37 9.24 1.58
C VAL A 97 -4.84 9.44 1.21
N LYS A 98 -5.71 8.46 1.51
CA LYS A 98 -7.16 8.57 1.27
C LYS A 98 -7.78 9.76 2.01
N ALA A 99 -7.33 10.06 3.22
CA ALA A 99 -7.78 11.24 3.97
C ALA A 99 -7.34 12.56 3.32
N ILE A 100 -6.09 12.64 2.83
CA ILE A 100 -5.57 13.80 2.11
C ILE A 100 -6.34 14.05 0.80
N GLU A 101 -6.66 12.98 0.06
CA GLU A 101 -7.48 13.05 -1.16
C GLU A 101 -8.89 13.58 -0.86
N GLY A 102 -9.51 13.10 0.22
CA GLY A 102 -10.79 13.57 0.72
C GLY A 102 -10.75 14.97 1.36
N SER A 103 -9.59 15.63 1.40
CA SER A 103 -9.37 16.90 2.13
C SER A 103 -9.67 16.82 3.64
N ASP A 104 -9.69 15.62 4.21
CA ASP A 104 -9.87 15.37 5.64
C ASP A 104 -8.49 15.37 6.35
N PHE A 105 -7.95 16.57 6.50
CA PHE A 105 -6.65 16.76 7.15
C PHE A 105 -6.68 16.45 8.65
N ALA A 106 -7.84 16.56 9.30
CA ALA A 106 -7.99 16.21 10.71
C ALA A 106 -7.76 14.70 10.93
N LYS A 107 -8.35 13.88 10.06
CA LYS A 107 -8.12 12.42 10.07
C LYS A 107 -6.67 12.07 9.74
N ALA A 108 -6.09 12.69 8.72
CA ALA A 108 -4.67 12.48 8.38
C ALA A 108 -3.72 12.83 9.55
N GLN A 109 -4.00 13.92 10.27
CA GLN A 109 -3.24 14.30 11.46
C GLN A 109 -3.43 13.30 12.61
N SER A 110 -4.65 12.80 12.83
CA SER A 110 -4.89 11.78 13.87
C SER A 110 -4.08 10.51 13.62
N VAL A 111 -4.05 10.03 12.36
CA VAL A 111 -3.23 8.86 11.97
C VAL A 111 -1.75 9.14 12.16
N HIS A 112 -1.27 10.34 11.79
CA HIS A 112 0.11 10.72 12.02
C HIS A 112 0.48 10.69 13.51
N VAL A 113 -0.38 11.23 14.37
CA VAL A 113 -0.16 11.24 15.83
C VAL A 113 -0.11 9.81 16.37
N GLU A 114 -1.02 8.93 15.92
CA GLU A 114 -1.00 7.52 16.30
C GLU A 114 0.34 6.87 15.94
N LEU A 115 0.80 7.00 14.69
CA LEU A 115 2.11 6.49 14.26
C LEU A 115 3.28 7.08 15.05
N MET A 116 3.22 8.36 15.38
CA MET A 116 4.21 9.06 16.19
C MET A 116 4.19 8.60 17.67
N THR A 117 3.15 7.92 18.13
CA THR A 117 3.11 7.34 19.49
C THR A 117 3.49 5.87 19.51
N THR A 118 3.21 5.12 18.43
CA THR A 118 3.47 3.68 18.38
C THR A 118 4.84 3.33 17.81
N GLU A 119 5.30 4.05 16.77
CA GLU A 119 6.46 3.69 15.94
C GLU A 119 7.55 4.78 15.91
N PHE A 120 7.59 5.65 16.92
CA PHE A 120 8.53 6.77 16.94
C PHE A 120 10.00 6.34 17.01
N ASP A 121 10.31 5.32 17.80
CA ASP A 121 11.69 4.86 17.99
C ASP A 121 12.30 4.26 16.71
N SER A 122 11.49 3.56 15.91
CA SER A 122 11.88 2.90 14.66
C SER A 122 11.80 3.85 13.46
N GLU A 123 10.69 4.59 13.34
CA GLU A 123 10.28 5.29 12.11
C GLU A 123 10.20 6.83 12.28
N GLY A 124 10.54 7.36 13.46
CA GLY A 124 10.41 8.78 13.80
C GLY A 124 11.10 9.76 12.85
N LYS A 125 12.19 9.33 12.19
CA LYS A 125 12.96 10.19 11.27
C LYS A 125 12.13 10.70 10.10
N TRP A 126 11.39 9.80 9.44
CA TRP A 126 10.55 10.16 8.30
C TRP A 126 9.16 10.59 8.73
N LEU A 127 8.64 10.13 9.89
CA LEU A 127 7.36 10.59 10.43
C LEU A 127 7.35 12.11 10.65
N VAL A 128 8.44 12.70 11.13
CA VAL A 128 8.57 14.16 11.26
C VAL A 128 8.53 14.86 9.90
N GLY A 129 9.16 14.27 8.88
CA GLY A 129 9.09 14.77 7.50
C GLY A 129 7.67 14.70 6.93
N LEU A 130 6.97 13.59 7.18
CA LEU A 130 5.62 13.36 6.71
C LEU A 130 4.62 14.37 7.30
N LYS A 131 4.70 14.66 8.61
CA LYS A 131 3.88 15.72 9.21
C LYS A 131 4.11 17.07 8.56
N ARG A 132 5.37 17.41 8.30
CA ARG A 132 5.70 18.68 7.67
C ARG A 132 5.18 18.76 6.24
N LEU A 133 5.28 17.66 5.49
CA LEU A 133 4.67 17.56 4.16
C LEU A 133 3.15 17.78 4.22
N LEU A 134 2.48 17.14 5.19
CA LEU A 134 1.04 17.31 5.40
C LEU A 134 0.67 18.76 5.72
N ASP A 135 1.39 19.40 6.65
CA ASP A 135 1.14 20.79 7.04
C ASP A 135 1.39 21.76 5.86
N LEU A 136 2.34 21.46 4.98
CA LEU A 136 2.60 22.23 3.76
C LEU A 136 1.52 22.03 2.71
N TYR A 137 1.11 20.80 2.50
CA TYR A 137 0.08 20.43 1.53
C TYR A 137 -1.28 21.02 1.91
N GLN A 138 -1.61 20.98 3.21
CA GLN A 138 -2.81 21.62 3.74
C GLN A 138 -2.80 23.14 3.51
N LYS A 139 -1.65 23.79 3.67
CA LYS A 139 -1.51 25.24 3.44
C LYS A 139 -1.56 25.62 1.96
N SER A 140 -1.13 24.74 1.06
CA SER A 140 -1.12 25.01 -0.37
C SER A 140 -2.44 24.68 -1.06
N LYS A 141 -3.28 23.81 -0.50
CA LYS A 141 -4.66 23.69 -0.96
C LYS A 141 -5.42 24.95 -0.54
N PRO A 142 -6.08 25.66 -1.47
CA PRO A 142 -6.96 26.76 -1.11
C PRO A 142 -8.10 26.16 -0.29
N THR A 143 -8.16 26.53 0.99
CA THR A 143 -9.31 26.28 1.85
C THR A 143 -10.53 26.86 1.12
N SER A 144 -11.33 26.00 0.51
CA SER A 144 -12.62 26.43 -0.02
C SER A 144 -13.49 26.64 1.20
N GLU A 145 -13.53 27.90 1.64
CA GLU A 145 -14.46 28.44 2.64
C GLU A 145 -15.91 28.30 2.15
#